data_AF-A0A1M5U1F9-F1
#
_entry.id   AF-A0A1M5U1F9-F1
#
_cell.length_a   1.000
_cell.length_b   1.000
_cell.length_c   1.000
_cell.angle_alpha   90.00
_cell.angle_beta   90.00
_cell.angle_gamma   90.00
#
_symmetry.space_group_name_H-M   'P 1'
#
loop_
_entity.id
_entity.type
_entity.pdbx_description
1 polymer ?
#
loop_
_entity_poly.entity_id
_entity_poly.type
_entity_poly.pdbx_seq_one_letter_code
_entity_poly.pdbx_strand_id
1 'polypeptide(L)'
;MNYKVFSLVIGFTIWFFATLAFRVAGQYFFLTDNSTVLIGLYLIVVPFLGMVATKVFNRYKLNKLQAIQSATIMVLPGMVFDTFCIEFFTWVFPNLPETDAATFGSWLMWAYATVLVFGLIRKDKNE
;
A
#
# COMPACT_ATOMS: atom_id res chain seq x y z
N MET A 1 1.90 -21.53 -8.31
CA MET A 1 1.65 -20.16 -8.81
C MET A 1 2.98 -19.44 -8.95
N ASN A 2 3.20 -18.67 -10.03
CA ASN A 2 4.43 -17.89 -10.22
C ASN A 2 4.48 -16.72 -9.21
N TYR A 3 5.67 -16.35 -8.73
CA TYR A 3 5.84 -15.21 -7.82
C TYR A 3 5.23 -13.93 -8.40
N LYS A 4 5.35 -13.67 -9.71
CA LYS A 4 4.76 -12.49 -10.35
C LYS A 4 3.24 -12.41 -10.17
N VAL A 5 2.55 -13.52 -10.46
CA VAL A 5 1.08 -13.61 -10.30
C VAL A 5 0.70 -13.51 -8.83
N PHE A 6 1.44 -14.16 -7.93
CA PHE A 6 1.20 -14.06 -6.50
C PHE A 6 1.36 -12.64 -5.98
N SER A 7 2.43 -11.93 -6.39
CA SER A 7 2.68 -10.53 -6.04
C SER A 7 1.57 -9.62 -6.53
N LEU A 8 1.08 -9.85 -7.76
CA LEU A 8 -0.06 -9.10 -8.32
C LEU A 8 -1.32 -9.31 -7.49
N VAL A 9 -1.67 -10.57 -7.21
CA VAL A 9 -2.87 -10.90 -6.42
C VAL A 9 -2.78 -10.30 -5.02
N ILE A 10 -1.63 -10.42 -4.36
CA ILE A 10 -1.44 -9.83 -3.02
C ILE A 10 -1.55 -8.31 -3.06
N GLY A 11 -0.88 -7.65 -4.00
CA GLY A 11 -0.95 -6.21 -4.18
C GLY A 11 -2.37 -5.70 -4.40
N PHE A 12 -3.08 -6.32 -5.35
CA PHE A 12 -4.48 -6.03 -5.63
C PHE A 12 -5.39 -6.28 -4.41
N THR A 13 -5.15 -7.36 -3.68
CA THR A 13 -5.94 -7.69 -2.48
C THR A 13 -5.75 -6.65 -1.38
N ILE A 14 -4.51 -6.22 -1.13
CA ILE A 14 -4.22 -5.17 -0.13
C ILE A 14 -4.90 -3.87 -0.53
N TRP A 15 -4.74 -3.45 -1.78
CA TRP A 15 -5.40 -2.27 -2.32
C TRP A 15 -6.93 -2.36 -2.14
N PHE A 16 -7.54 -3.45 -2.60
CA PHE A 16 -8.99 -3.63 -2.56
C PHE A 16 -9.54 -3.55 -1.12
N PHE A 17 -8.90 -4.23 -0.18
CA PHE A 17 -9.32 -4.17 1.22
C PHE A 17 -9.03 -2.82 1.88
N ALA A 18 -7.94 -2.15 1.52
CA ALA A 18 -7.67 -0.80 1.99
C ALA A 18 -8.76 0.15 1.49
N THR A 19 -9.02 0.22 0.18
CA THR A 19 -10.09 1.03 -0.40
C THR A 19 -11.44 0.72 0.23
N LEU A 20 -11.78 -0.56 0.43
CA LEU A 20 -13.01 -0.94 1.10
C LEU A 20 -13.05 -0.44 2.55
N ALA A 21 -11.96 -0.58 3.31
CA ALA A 21 -11.85 -0.11 4.68
C ALA A 21 -12.03 1.42 4.79
N PHE A 22 -11.39 2.18 3.89
CA PHE A 22 -11.57 3.63 3.81
C PHE A 22 -13.01 4.00 3.46
N ARG A 23 -13.65 3.28 2.53
CA ARG A 23 -15.03 3.55 2.14
C ARG A 23 -16.07 3.24 3.23
N VAL A 24 -15.87 2.20 4.03
CA VAL A 24 -16.87 1.81 5.05
C VAL A 24 -16.58 2.39 6.43
N ALA A 25 -15.30 2.55 6.77
CA ALA A 25 -14.86 2.88 8.12
C ALA A 25 -13.86 4.05 8.17
N GLY A 26 -13.52 4.67 7.03
CA GLY A 26 -12.55 5.77 6.96
C GLY A 26 -12.88 6.91 7.92
N GLN A 27 -14.16 7.23 8.09
CA GLN A 27 -14.64 8.26 9.02
C GLN A 27 -14.25 8.02 10.49
N TYR A 28 -13.92 6.78 10.88
CA TYR A 28 -13.56 6.43 12.25
C TYR A 28 -12.05 6.49 12.53
N PHE A 29 -11.22 6.25 11.51
CA PHE A 29 -9.76 6.12 11.70
C PHE A 29 -8.94 7.13 10.88
N PHE A 30 -9.50 7.68 9.81
CA PHE A 30 -8.85 8.68 8.97
C PHE A 30 -9.19 10.10 9.44
N LEU A 31 -8.82 10.39 10.68
CA LEU A 31 -9.09 11.68 11.32
C LEU A 31 -7.97 12.67 10.99
N THR A 32 -8.12 13.39 9.88
CA THR A 32 -7.13 14.36 9.38
C THR A 32 -6.92 15.54 10.33
N ASP A 33 -7.94 15.92 11.09
CA ASP A 33 -7.86 16.96 12.13
C ASP A 33 -7.06 16.53 13.37
N ASN A 34 -6.84 15.23 13.56
CA ASN A 34 -6.11 14.69 14.71
C ASN A 34 -4.70 14.23 14.30
N SER A 35 -3.73 15.12 14.47
CA SER A 35 -2.33 14.86 14.12
C SER A 35 -1.77 13.59 14.76
N THR A 36 -2.17 13.24 15.99
CA THR A 36 -1.68 12.04 16.66
C THR A 36 -2.17 10.76 15.98
N VAL A 37 -3.46 10.70 15.62
CA VAL A 37 -4.05 9.56 14.91
C VAL A 37 -3.44 9.45 13.51
N LEU A 38 -3.30 10.57 12.81
CA LEU A 38 -2.72 10.60 11.46
C LEU A 38 -1.26 10.14 11.46
N ILE A 39 -0.42 10.63 12.38
CA ILE A 39 0.98 10.17 12.51
C ILE A 39 1.01 8.67 12.82
N GLY A 40 0.15 8.19 13.71
CA GLY A 40 0.00 6.76 14.00
C GLY A 40 -0.29 5.94 12.74
N LEU A 41 -1.19 6.41 11.89
CA LEU A 41 -1.56 5.76 10.62
C LEU A 41 -0.36 5.63 9.67
N TYR A 42 0.48 6.68 9.55
CA TYR A 42 1.69 6.66 8.73
C TYR A 42 2.77 5.75 9.31
N LEU A 43 2.91 5.69 10.63
CA LEU A 43 3.91 4.85 11.26
C LEU A 43 3.53 3.37 11.23
N ILE A 44 2.25 3.03 11.39
CA ILE A 44 1.77 1.63 11.42
C ILE A 44 1.81 0.99 10.04
N VAL A 45 1.56 1.75 8.97
CA VAL A 45 1.53 1.18 7.61
C VAL A 45 2.91 0.66 7.17
N VAL A 46 4.00 1.26 7.67
CA VAL A 46 5.39 0.86 7.33
C VAL A 46 5.71 -0.57 7.74
N PRO A 47 5.65 -0.96 9.03
CA PRO A 47 5.93 -2.33 9.45
C PRO A 47 4.89 -3.32 8.89
N PHE A 48 3.63 -2.90 8.74
CA PHE A 48 2.60 -3.76 8.15
C PHE A 48 2.94 -4.15 6.71
N LEU A 49 3.14 -3.17 5.83
CA LEU A 49 3.47 -3.43 4.43
C LEU A 49 4.86 -4.04 4.26
N GLY A 50 5.82 -3.62 5.07
CA GLY A 50 7.16 -4.20 5.11
C GLY A 50 7.15 -5.70 5.44
N MET A 51 6.35 -6.09 6.44
CA MET A 51 6.15 -7.49 6.80
C MET A 51 5.50 -8.27 5.65
N VAL A 52 4.46 -7.72 5.01
CA VAL A 52 3.78 -8.37 3.90
C VAL A 52 4.72 -8.55 2.70
N ALA A 53 5.42 -7.50 2.28
CA ALA A 53 6.39 -7.54 1.20
C ALA A 53 7.50 -8.57 1.48
N THR A 54 8.07 -8.53 2.69
CA THR A 54 9.11 -9.48 3.11
C THR A 54 8.60 -10.93 3.11
N LYS A 55 7.35 -11.17 3.54
CA LYS A 55 6.72 -12.49 3.51
C LYS A 55 6.55 -13.00 2.08
N VAL A 56 6.14 -12.13 1.15
CA VAL A 56 6.06 -12.45 -0.29
C VAL A 56 7.43 -12.84 -0.84
N PHE A 57 8.46 -12.03 -0.56
CA PHE A 57 9.82 -12.28 -1.05
C PHE A 57 10.40 -13.58 -0.49
N ASN A 58 10.19 -13.83 0.81
CA ASN A 58 10.69 -15.03 1.48
C ASN A 58 9.99 -16.30 1.01
N ARG A 59 8.69 -16.25 0.69
CA ARG A 59 7.92 -17.40 0.21
C ARG A 59 8.53 -18.03 -1.05
N TYR A 60 9.04 -17.21 -1.96
CA TYR A 60 9.66 -17.66 -3.20
C TYR A 60 11.19 -17.58 -3.17
N LYS A 61 11.79 -17.27 -2.01
CA LYS A 61 13.24 -17.05 -1.84
C LYS A 61 13.82 -16.10 -2.89
N LEU A 62 13.13 -14.99 -3.15
CA LEU A 62 13.51 -14.04 -4.19
C LEU A 62 14.88 -13.42 -3.90
N ASN A 63 15.70 -13.32 -4.95
CA ASN A 63 16.91 -12.49 -4.96
C ASN A 63 16.54 -11.00 -5.05
N LYS A 64 17.53 -10.11 -4.94
CA LYS A 64 17.32 -8.66 -4.92
C LYS A 64 16.57 -8.15 -6.15
N LEU A 65 16.97 -8.56 -7.35
CA LEU A 65 16.31 -8.11 -8.59
C LEU A 65 14.86 -8.60 -8.67
N GLN A 66 14.61 -9.86 -8.30
CA GLN A 66 13.27 -10.43 -8.26
C GLN A 66 12.40 -9.78 -7.17
N ALA A 67 12.98 -9.39 -6.03
CA ALA A 67 12.28 -8.68 -4.97
C ALA A 67 11.84 -7.28 -5.43
N ILE A 68 12.70 -6.54 -6.12
CA ILE A 68 12.35 -5.26 -6.75
C ILE A 68 11.21 -5.46 -7.75
N GLN A 69 11.34 -6.42 -8.67
CA GLN A 69 10.28 -6.74 -9.64
C GLN A 69 8.96 -7.11 -8.94
N SER A 70 9.03 -7.94 -7.90
CA SER A 70 7.87 -8.33 -7.10
C SER A 70 7.23 -7.13 -6.41
N ALA A 71 8.02 -6.24 -5.80
CA ALA A 71 7.53 -5.03 -5.14
C ALA A 71 6.80 -4.12 -6.14
N THR A 72 7.40 -3.89 -7.32
CA THR A 72 6.78 -3.12 -8.40
C THR A 72 5.45 -3.73 -8.83
N ILE A 73 5.39 -5.05 -9.02
CA ILE A 73 4.15 -5.75 -9.39
C ILE A 73 3.08 -5.64 -8.29
N MET A 74 3.48 -5.62 -7.01
CA MET A 74 2.53 -5.44 -5.89
C MET A 74 1.89 -4.06 -5.89
N VAL A 75 2.66 -3.00 -6.19
CA VAL A 75 2.16 -1.62 -6.08
C VAL A 75 1.45 -1.13 -7.33
N LEU A 76 1.85 -1.57 -8.52
CA LEU A 76 1.35 -1.04 -9.79
C LEU A 76 -0.18 -1.09 -9.95
N PRO A 77 -0.87 -2.21 -9.66
CA PRO A 77 -2.33 -2.25 -9.77
C PRO A 77 -3.00 -1.22 -8.86
N GLY A 78 -2.53 -1.12 -7.62
CA GLY A 78 -3.04 -0.16 -6.65
C GLY A 78 -2.84 1.28 -7.12
N MET A 79 -1.65 1.63 -7.61
CA MET A 79 -1.37 2.97 -8.15
C MET A 79 -2.32 3.35 -9.29
N VAL A 80 -2.57 2.41 -10.22
CA VAL A 80 -3.49 2.65 -11.35
C VAL A 80 -4.91 2.88 -10.85
N PHE A 81 -5.42 2.02 -9.97
CA PHE A 81 -6.79 2.18 -9.48
C PHE A 81 -6.95 3.38 -8.54
N ASP A 82 -5.95 3.67 -7.71
CA ASP A 82 -5.99 4.83 -6.83
C ASP A 82 -5.92 6.15 -7.57
N THR A 83 -5.39 6.18 -8.79
CA THR A 83 -5.52 7.36 -9.65
C THR A 83 -7.01 7.71 -9.86
N PHE A 84 -7.86 6.70 -10.07
CA PHE A 84 -9.31 6.90 -10.15
C PHE A 84 -9.94 7.18 -8.78
N CYS A 85 -9.46 6.53 -7.71
CA CYS A 85 -9.95 6.80 -6.36
C CYS A 85 -9.71 8.26 -5.93
N ILE A 86 -8.58 8.85 -6.32
CA ILE A 86 -8.24 10.24 -5.99
C ILE A 86 -9.00 11.20 -6.91
N GLU A 87 -9.04 10.95 -8.22
CA GLU A 87 -9.79 11.79 -9.17
C GLU A 87 -11.28 11.86 -8.82
N PHE A 88 -11.88 10.73 -8.44
CA PHE A 88 -13.30 10.62 -8.11
C PHE A 88 -13.51 10.43 -6.59
N PHE A 89 -12.70 11.09 -5.76
CA PHE A 89 -12.64 10.87 -4.31
C PHE A 89 -14.00 10.92 -3.62
N THR A 90 -14.81 11.96 -3.87
CA THR A 90 -16.13 12.13 -3.25
C THR A 90 -17.14 11.05 -3.67
N TRP A 91 -16.97 10.47 -4.87
CA TRP A 91 -17.82 9.38 -5.35
C TRP A 91 -17.38 8.02 -4.79
N VAL A 92 -16.07 7.79 -4.66
CA VAL A 92 -15.51 6.54 -4.15
C VAL A 92 -15.60 6.45 -2.62
N PHE A 93 -15.35 7.57 -1.93
CA PHE A 93 -15.35 7.70 -0.47
C PHE A 93 -16.35 8.77 -0.01
N PRO A 94 -17.66 8.57 -0.21
CA PRO A 94 -18.69 9.55 0.17
C PRO A 94 -18.78 9.79 1.69
N ASN A 95 -18.14 8.93 2.47
CA ASN A 95 -18.04 9.00 3.93
C ASN A 95 -16.90 9.91 4.42
N LEU A 96 -16.02 10.38 3.53
CA LEU A 96 -14.89 11.24 3.86
C LEU A 96 -15.09 12.66 3.30
N PRO A 97 -14.70 13.71 4.05
CA PRO A 97 -14.62 15.07 3.54
C PRO A 97 -13.74 15.17 2.29
N GLU A 98 -14.14 15.98 1.30
CA GLU A 98 -13.33 16.21 0.09
C GLU A 98 -11.95 16.81 0.41
N THR A 99 -11.85 17.58 1.49
CA THR A 99 -10.59 18.16 1.99
C THR A 99 -9.54 17.10 2.34
N ASP A 100 -9.96 15.86 2.61
CA ASP A 100 -9.08 14.77 3.00
C ASP A 100 -8.39 14.09 1.80
N ALA A 101 -8.81 14.39 0.57
CA ALA A 101 -8.30 13.76 -0.65
C ALA A 101 -6.78 13.93 -0.80
N ALA A 102 -6.25 15.11 -0.51
CA ALA A 102 -4.81 15.38 -0.57
C ALA A 102 -4.03 14.55 0.46
N THR A 103 -4.53 14.49 1.69
CA THR A 103 -3.93 13.68 2.77
C THR A 103 -3.96 12.20 2.40
N PHE A 104 -5.10 11.71 1.88
CA PHE A 104 -5.25 10.34 1.40
C PHE A 104 -4.25 10.01 0.30
N GLY A 105 -4.14 10.86 -0.73
CA GLY A 105 -3.16 10.69 -1.80
C GLY A 105 -1.72 10.63 -1.28
N SER A 106 -1.35 11.50 -0.33
CA SER A 106 -0.02 11.46 0.27
C SER A 106 0.24 10.18 1.09
N TRP A 107 -0.79 9.66 1.77
CA TRP A 107 -0.73 8.41 2.52
C TRP A 107 -0.55 7.20 1.59
N LEU A 108 -1.24 7.19 0.43
CA LEU A 108 -1.05 6.17 -0.60
C LEU A 108 0.38 6.17 -1.15
N MET A 109 0.92 7.34 -1.48
CA MET A 109 2.31 7.47 -1.94
C MET A 109 3.31 6.94 -0.91
N TRP A 110 3.05 7.21 0.38
CA TRP A 110 3.84 6.66 1.48
C TRP A 110 3.78 5.14 1.57
N ALA A 111 2.58 4.56 1.45
CA ALA A 111 2.38 3.11 1.42
C ALA A 111 3.13 2.45 0.25
N TYR A 112 3.04 3.03 -0.94
CA TYR A 112 3.73 2.52 -2.13
C TYR A 112 5.24 2.62 -2.04
N ALA A 113 5.75 3.78 -1.60
CA ALA A 113 7.18 3.97 -1.39
C ALA A 113 7.73 2.94 -0.40
N THR A 114 7.00 2.64 0.68
CA THR A 114 7.39 1.61 1.65
C THR A 114 7.62 0.27 0.97
N VAL A 115 6.65 -0.25 0.21
CA VAL A 115 6.76 -1.58 -0.42
C VAL A 115 7.96 -1.63 -1.39
N LEU A 116 8.16 -0.57 -2.16
CA LEU A 116 9.30 -0.45 -3.07
C LEU A 116 10.65 -0.42 -2.33
N VAL A 117 10.75 0.36 -1.25
CA VAL A 117 11.95 0.41 -0.39
C VAL A 117 12.28 -0.97 0.17
N PHE A 118 11.28 -1.73 0.64
CA PHE A 118 11.51 -3.10 1.10
C PHE A 118 12.03 -4.04 0.01
N GLY A 119 11.64 -3.83 -1.25
CA GLY A 119 12.24 -4.52 -2.39
C GLY A 119 13.70 -4.12 -2.62
N LEU A 120 14.02 -2.83 -2.49
CA LEU A 120 15.37 -2.29 -2.71
C LEU A 120 16.39 -2.70 -1.64
N ILE A 121 15.98 -2.71 -0.37
CA ILE A 121 16.85 -3.07 0.77
C ILE A 121 17.01 -4.58 0.94
N ARG A 122 16.35 -5.40 0.10
CA ARG A 122 16.48 -6.84 0.13
C ARG A 122 17.93 -7.22 -0.14
N LYS A 123 18.55 -7.90 0.83
CA LYS A 123 19.85 -8.55 0.65
C LYS A 123 19.68 -9.88 -0.09
N ASP A 124 20.66 -10.21 -0.92
CA ASP A 124 20.76 -11.55 -1.47
C ASP A 124 21.13 -12.52 -0.35
N LYS A 125 20.58 -13.73 -0.39
CA LYS A 125 20.88 -14.77 0.62
C LYS A 125 22.30 -15.34 0.51
N ASN A 126 23.13 -14.82 -0.40
CA ASN A 126 24.49 -15.28 -0.68
C ASN A 126 25.56 -14.29 -0.21
N GLU A 127 25.20 -13.29 0.61
CA GLU A 127 26.10 -12.45 1.42
C GLU A 127 25.95 -12.82 2.90
#